data_AF-A0A258SKD0-F1
#
_entry.id   AF-A0A258SKD0-F1
#
_cell.length_a   1.000
_cell.length_b   1.000
_cell.length_c   1.000
_cell.angle_alpha   90.00
_cell.angle_beta   90.00
_cell.angle_gamma   90.00
#
_symmetry.space_group_name_H-M   'P 1'
#
loop_
_entity.id
_entity.type
_entity.pdbx_description
1 polymer ?
#
loop_
_entity_poly.entity_id
_entity_poly.type
_entity_poly.pdbx_seq_one_letter_code
_entity_poly.pdbx_strand_id
1 'polypeptide(L)' 'MDSKRVIKWIAGRLNCLRGKHERSNKRARKPDGADHYESVCSYCGVPMQRLGKRNWVVKQRP' A
#
# COMPACT_ATOMS: atom_id res chain seq x y z
N MET A 1 -3.10 23.81 -6.87
CA MET A 1 -3.31 22.45 -6.32
C MET A 1 -4.40 22.55 -5.27
N ASP A 2 -5.43 21.72 -5.36
CA ASP A 2 -6.60 21.76 -4.47
C ASP A 2 -6.20 21.38 -3.03
N SER A 3 -6.33 22.31 -2.07
CA SER A 3 -5.84 22.15 -0.68
C SER A 3 -6.38 20.90 0.02
N LYS A 4 -7.58 20.45 -0.36
CA LYS A 4 -8.21 19.22 0.18
C LYS A 4 -7.43 17.95 -0.21
N ARG A 5 -6.82 17.92 -1.40
CA ARG A 5 -6.05 16.77 -1.90
C ARG A 5 -4.73 16.61 -1.15
N VAL A 6 -4.11 17.73 -0.78
CA VAL A 6 -2.84 17.77 -0.02
C VAL A 6 -3.07 17.28 1.41
N ILE A 7 -4.12 17.77 2.08
CA ILE A 7 -4.45 17.35 3.45
C ILE A 7 -4.72 15.85 3.51
N LYS A 8 -5.50 15.30 2.55
CA LYS A 8 -5.76 13.86 2.47
C LYS A 8 -4.48 13.05 2.26
N TRP A 9 -3.56 13.54 1.43
CA TRP A 9 -2.28 12.89 1.20
C TRP A 9 -1.41 12.86 2.47
N ILE A 10 -1.33 13.99 3.20
CA ILE A 10 -0.58 14.08 4.47
C ILE A 10 -1.17 13.14 5.52
N ALA A 11 -2.50 13.12 5.68
CA ALA A 11 -3.17 12.23 6.62
C ALA A 11 -2.88 10.74 6.30
N GLY A 12 -2.90 10.36 5.03
CA GLY A 12 -2.52 9.01 4.60
C GLY A 12 -1.05 8.68 4.88
N ARG A 13 -0.14 9.65 4.73
CA ARG A 13 1.27 9.51 5.09
C ARG A 13 1.46 9.32 6.60
N LEU A 14 0.73 10.06 7.44
CA LEU A 14 0.76 9.89 8.90
C LEU A 14 0.25 8.51 9.33
N ASN A 15 -0.77 7.98 8.67
CA ASN A 15 -1.25 6.61 8.92
C ASN A 15 -0.18 5.56 8.61
N CYS A 16 0.65 5.79 7.59
CA CYS A 16 1.78 4.89 7.29
C CYS A 16 2.78 4.82 8.44
N LEU A 17 3.06 5.93 9.12
CA LEU A 17 3.95 5.95 10.30
C LEU A 17 3.37 5.19 11.49
N ARG A 18 2.03 5.07 11.56
CA ARG A 18 1.32 4.27 12.56
C ARG A 18 1.16 2.80 12.15
N GLY A 19 1.83 2.35 11.08
CA GLY A 19 1.72 1.00 10.53
C GLY A 19 0.43 0.73 9.74
N LYS A 20 -0.42 1.75 9.53
CA LYS A 20 -1.65 1.62 8.74
C LYS A 20 -1.35 1.97 7.28
N HIS A 21 -1.13 0.96 6.47
CA HIS A 21 -0.81 1.12 5.05
C HIS A 21 -2.03 0.87 4.16
N GLU A 22 -2.33 1.84 3.29
CA GLU A 22 -3.36 1.69 2.27
C GLU A 22 -2.74 1.21 0.97
N ARG A 23 -3.22 0.07 0.46
CA ARG A 23 -2.77 -0.49 -0.81
C ARG A 23 -3.14 0.38 -2.00
N SER A 24 -2.24 0.47 -2.98
CA SER A 24 -2.51 1.04 -4.29
C SER A 24 -3.30 0.10 -5.21
N ASN A 25 -4.50 0.51 -5.62
CA ASN A 25 -5.30 -0.21 -6.62
C ASN A 25 -4.61 -0.32 -7.98
N LYS A 26 -3.89 0.73 -8.39
CA LYS A 26 -3.26 0.83 -9.71
C LYS A 26 -1.98 -0.01 -9.85
N ARG A 27 -1.37 -0.40 -8.74
CA ARG A 27 -0.07 -1.10 -8.71
C ARG A 27 -0.18 -2.52 -8.16
N ALA A 28 -1.40 -3.02 -7.96
CA ALA A 28 -1.60 -4.41 -7.58
C ALA A 28 -1.37 -5.31 -8.80
N ARG A 29 -0.43 -6.24 -8.69
CA ARG A 29 -0.07 -7.19 -9.75
C ARG A 29 0.24 -8.56 -9.15
N LYS A 30 0.08 -9.61 -9.96
CA LYS A 30 0.57 -10.95 -9.63
C LYS A 30 1.91 -11.11 -10.37
N PRO A 31 3.06 -11.19 -9.67
CA PRO A 31 4.33 -11.44 -10.32
C PRO A 31 4.31 -12.79 -11.06
N ASP A 32 5.02 -12.88 -12.18
CA ASP A 32 5.13 -14.14 -12.93
C ASP A 32 5.75 -15.23 -12.07
N GLY A 33 5.10 -16.39 -12.02
CA GLY A 33 5.53 -17.53 -11.20
C GLY A 33 5.28 -17.39 -9.68
N ALA A 34 4.62 -16.32 -9.21
CA ALA A 34 4.25 -16.18 -7.80
C ALA A 34 2.79 -16.58 -7.54
N ASP A 35 2.52 -17.21 -6.39
CA ASP A 35 1.15 -17.54 -5.96
C ASP A 35 0.44 -16.37 -5.26
N HIS A 36 1.19 -15.35 -4.84
CA HIS A 36 0.68 -14.19 -4.14
C HIS A 36 0.56 -12.96 -5.04
N TYR A 37 -0.34 -12.06 -4.66
CA TYR A 37 -0.40 -10.73 -5.27
C TYR A 37 0.51 -9.77 -4.51
N GLU A 38 1.19 -8.91 -5.24
CA GLU A 38 2.03 -7.84 -4.70
C GLU A 38 1.48 -6.47 -5.10
N SER A 39 1.77 -5.47 -4.27
CA SER A 39 1.40 -4.08 -4.50
C SER A 39 2.32 -3.17 -3.68
N VAL A 40 1.98 -1.88 -3.60
CA VAL A 40 2.67 -0.90 -2.76
C VAL A 40 1.66 -0.01 -2.06
N CYS A 41 2.08 0.63 -0.96
CA CYS A 41 1.25 1.64 -0.32
C CYS A 41 1.08 2.89 -1.21
N SER A 42 -0.14 3.42 -1.33
CA SER A 42 -0.46 4.63 -2.10
C SER A 42 0.24 5.90 -1.58
N TYR A 43 0.60 5.94 -0.30
CA TYR A 43 1.17 7.12 0.36
C TYR A 43 2.68 7.02 0.60
N CYS A 44 3.16 5.89 1.15
CA CYS A 44 4.58 5.70 1.47
C CYS A 44 5.36 4.85 0.47
N GLY A 45 4.69 4.13 -0.45
CA GLY A 45 5.34 3.30 -1.45
C GLY A 45 5.93 1.98 -0.92
N VAL A 46 5.75 1.66 0.37
CA VAL A 46 6.27 0.41 0.94
C VAL A 46 5.66 -0.81 0.22
N PRO A 47 6.46 -1.87 -0.06
CA PRO A 47 5.94 -3.08 -0.68
C PRO A 47 4.90 -3.76 0.20
N MET A 48 3.83 -4.25 -0.43
CA MET A 48 2.75 -4.95 0.24
C MET A 48 2.45 -6.26 -0.48
N GLN A 49 2.10 -7.30 0.29
CA GLN A 49 1.70 -8.61 -0.21
C GLN A 49 0.29 -8.94 0.25
N ARG A 50 -0.47 -9.61 -0.61
CA ARG A 50 -1.81 -10.09 -0.30
C ARG A 50 -1.73 -11.40 0.49
N LEU A 51 -2.25 -11.40 1.72
CA LEU A 51 -2.43 -12.64 2.51
C LEU A 51 -3.80 -13.29 2.28
N GLY A 52 -4.80 -12.51 1.89
CA GLY A 52 -6.16 -13.01 1.71
C GLY A 52 -7.06 -12.07 0.90
N LYS A 53 -8.35 -12.40 0.76
CA LYS A 53 -9.32 -11.51 0.11
C LYS A 53 -9.41 -10.21 0.91
N ARG A 54 -9.02 -9.08 0.28
CA ARG A 54 -8.94 -7.73 0.87
C ARG A 54 -7.90 -7.56 1.99
N ASN A 55 -7.21 -8.61 2.43
CA ASN A 55 -6.15 -8.52 3.43
C ASN A 55 -4.77 -8.37 2.78
N TRP A 56 -4.11 -7.25 3.08
CA TRP A 56 -2.79 -6.89 2.56
C TRP A 56 -1.89 -6.46 3.69
N VAL A 57 -0.67 -6.97 3.71
CA VAL A 57 0.32 -6.66 4.74
C VAL A 57 1.56 -6.08 4.09
N VAL A 58 2.33 -5.32 4.85
CA VAL A 58 3.66 -4.89 4.41
C VAL A 58 4.54 -6.12 4.26
N LYS A 59 5.25 -6.23 3.13
CA LYS A 59 6.24 -7.28 2.93
C LYS A 59 7.42 -6.94 3.86
N GLN A 60 7.54 -7.65 4.97
CA GLN A 60 8.73 -7.53 5.81
C GLN A 60 9.93 -8.01 4.99
N ARG A 61 10.99 -7.20 4.93
CA ARG A 61 12.27 -7.68 4.41
C ARG A 61 12.82 -8.65 5.48
N PRO A 62 13.24 -9.86 5.09
CA PRO A 62 13.94 -10.76 6.01
C PRO A 62 15.25 -10.14 6.50
#